data_AF-A0A329X052-F1
#
_entry.id   AF-A0A329X052-F1
#
_cell.length_a   1.000
_cell.length_b   1.000
_cell.length_c   1.000
_cell.angle_alpha   90.00
_cell.angle_beta   90.00
_cell.angle_gamma   90.00
#
_symmetry.space_group_name_H-M   'P 1'
#
loop_
_entity.id
_entity.type
_entity.pdbx_description
1 polymer ?
#
loop_
_entity_poly.entity_id
_entity_poly.type
_entity_poly.pdbx_seq_one_letter_code
_entity_poly.pdbx_strand_id
1 'polypeptide(L)'
;MAGCPGTKNKKTTYEGKSRRDALRQAKRDAGIPNNQQPFEISRVDLGDGYGGNIRNAKGVPVQTRQYHYRDKQGSVVVIQEHSLGHSKATPLHGAEPHFNVRPVDKVNGKILDTGSVPDTHGHYNFPLGM
;
A
#
# COMPACT_ATOMS: atom_id res chain seq x y z
N MET A 1 9.66 -8.28 -24.93
CA MET A 1 8.21 -8.05 -24.77
C MET A 1 8.03 -6.74 -24.00
N ALA A 2 7.76 -5.64 -24.70
CA ALA A 2 7.49 -4.35 -24.08
C ALA A 2 6.02 -4.33 -23.62
N GLY A 3 5.79 -4.14 -22.32
CA GLY A 3 4.43 -4.04 -21.76
C GLY A 3 3.69 -2.83 -22.34
N CYS A 4 2.41 -3.01 -22.64
CA CYS A 4 1.55 -1.98 -23.22
C CYS A 4 1.59 -0.68 -22.39
N PRO A 5 1.73 0.50 -23.02
CA PRO A 5 1.61 1.76 -22.30
C PRO A 5 0.23 1.85 -21.63
N GLY A 6 0.20 2.05 -20.31
CA GLY A 6 -1.03 2.18 -19.52
C GLY A 6 -1.38 1.01 -18.59
N THR A 7 -0.58 -0.07 -18.55
CA THR A 7 -0.81 -1.14 -17.56
C THR A 7 -0.31 -0.72 -16.19
N LYS A 8 -1.18 -0.87 -15.17
CA LYS A 8 -0.86 -0.55 -13.77
C LYS A 8 0.32 -1.40 -13.30
N ASN A 9 1.27 -0.75 -12.63
CA ASN A 9 2.46 -1.41 -12.11
C ASN A 9 3.05 -0.61 -10.94
N LYS A 10 4.16 -1.11 -10.37
CA LYS A 10 4.83 -0.49 -9.22
C LYS A 10 5.26 0.98 -9.40
N LYS A 11 5.35 1.48 -10.65
CA LYS A 11 5.70 2.87 -10.97
C LYS A 11 4.48 3.76 -11.22
N THR A 12 3.29 3.20 -11.38
CA THR A 12 2.08 3.98 -11.60
C THR A 12 1.42 4.36 -10.27
N THR A 13 0.64 5.43 -10.30
CA THR A 13 0.01 6.00 -9.11
C THR A 13 -1.48 6.21 -9.35
N TYR A 14 -2.25 6.24 -8.26
CA TYR A 14 -3.63 6.68 -8.26
C TYR A 14 -3.78 7.83 -7.27
N GLU A 15 -4.30 8.96 -7.74
CA GLU A 15 -4.50 10.16 -6.92
C GLU A 15 -5.93 10.18 -6.39
N GLY A 16 -6.14 9.67 -5.18
CA GLY A 16 -7.45 9.64 -4.55
C GLY A 16 -7.87 11.00 -4.01
N LYS A 17 -9.17 11.32 -4.13
CA LYS A 17 -9.74 12.57 -3.58
C LYS A 17 -9.76 12.60 -2.05
N SER A 18 -9.62 11.44 -1.42
CA SER A 18 -9.55 11.25 0.03
C SER A 18 -8.88 9.94 0.36
N ARG A 19 -8.48 9.75 1.62
CA ARG A 19 -7.99 8.46 2.13
C ARG A 19 -8.97 7.32 1.86
N ARG A 20 -10.27 7.56 2.00
CA ARG A 20 -11.32 6.55 1.74
C ARG A 20 -11.39 6.20 0.26
N ASP A 21 -11.22 7.18 -0.62
CA ASP A 21 -11.23 7.00 -2.07
C ASP A 21 -10.04 6.14 -2.52
N ALA A 22 -8.83 6.51 -2.09
CA ALA A 22 -7.61 5.75 -2.35
C ALA A 22 -7.72 4.30 -1.87
N LEU A 23 -8.22 4.06 -0.64
CA LEU A 23 -8.42 2.71 -0.12
C LEU A 23 -9.44 1.91 -0.95
N ARG A 24 -10.56 2.53 -1.36
CA ARG A 24 -11.57 1.87 -2.20
C ARG A 24 -11.06 1.52 -3.58
N GLN A 25 -10.21 2.38 -4.16
CA GLN A 25 -9.59 2.07 -5.44
C GLN A 25 -8.56 0.95 -5.31
N ALA A 26 -7.71 0.98 -4.28
CA ALA A 26 -6.76 -0.10 -3.98
C ALA A 26 -7.46 -1.46 -3.82
N LYS A 27 -8.57 -1.49 -3.09
CA LYS A 27 -9.40 -2.70 -2.95
C LYS A 27 -9.95 -3.17 -4.29
N ARG A 28 -10.55 -2.27 -5.08
CA ARG A 28 -11.15 -2.62 -6.39
C ARG A 28 -10.11 -3.24 -7.33
N ASP A 29 -8.95 -2.63 -7.41
CA ASP A 29 -7.84 -3.04 -8.27
C ASP A 29 -7.26 -4.38 -7.84
N ALA A 30 -7.15 -4.60 -6.53
CA ALA A 30 -6.71 -5.87 -5.95
C ALA A 30 -7.79 -6.96 -5.97
N GLY A 31 -8.94 -6.73 -6.60
CA GLY A 31 -10.04 -7.70 -6.63
C GLY A 31 -10.75 -7.91 -5.27
N ILE A 32 -10.62 -6.99 -4.31
CA ILE A 32 -11.26 -7.06 -2.99
C ILE A 32 -12.61 -6.33 -3.03
N PRO A 33 -13.73 -6.97 -2.61
CA PRO A 33 -15.02 -6.29 -2.46
C PRO A 33 -14.94 -5.06 -1.54
N ASN A 34 -15.49 -3.93 -1.97
CA ASN A 34 -15.40 -2.68 -1.21
C ASN A 34 -16.10 -2.72 0.15
N ASN A 35 -17.08 -3.59 0.33
CA ASN A 35 -17.77 -3.86 1.59
C ASN A 35 -17.04 -4.86 2.50
N GLN A 36 -16.03 -5.59 2.00
CA GLN A 36 -15.26 -6.53 2.82
C GLN A 36 -14.52 -5.75 3.93
N GLN A 37 -14.70 -6.16 5.18
CA GLN A 37 -13.86 -5.69 6.28
C GLN A 37 -12.55 -6.51 6.29
N PRO A 38 -11.42 -5.91 6.69
CA PRO A 38 -10.20 -6.70 6.85
C PRO A 38 -10.43 -7.79 7.90
N PHE A 39 -9.94 -9.00 7.64
CA PHE A 39 -10.03 -10.08 8.61
C PHE A 39 -8.97 -9.92 9.72
N GLU A 40 -7.94 -9.13 9.47
CA GLU A 40 -6.90 -8.77 10.43
C GLU A 40 -6.40 -7.35 10.18
N ILE A 41 -6.07 -6.64 11.27
CA ILE A 41 -5.36 -5.37 11.22
C ILE A 41 -4.09 -5.51 12.08
N SER A 42 -2.93 -5.54 11.44
CA SER A 42 -1.62 -5.57 12.12
C SER A 42 -0.94 -4.20 12.07
N ARG A 43 0.15 -4.05 12.82
CA ARG A 43 1.02 -2.87 12.79
C ARG A 43 2.45 -3.27 12.48
N VAL A 44 3.11 -2.46 11.67
CA VAL A 44 4.53 -2.61 11.32
C VAL A 44 5.24 -1.27 11.42
N ASP A 45 6.54 -1.29 11.65
CA ASP A 45 7.34 -0.07 11.59
C ASP A 45 7.35 0.48 10.16
N LEU A 46 7.19 1.79 10.05
CA LEU A 46 7.18 2.51 8.79
C LEU A 46 8.62 2.61 8.27
N GLY A 47 8.90 1.97 7.15
CA GLY A 47 10.21 2.03 6.51
C GLY A 47 10.56 3.46 6.07
N ASP A 48 11.82 3.83 6.12
CA ASP A 48 12.33 5.12 5.63
C ASP A 48 12.71 5.11 4.13
N GLY A 49 12.60 3.94 3.48
CA GLY A 49 13.01 3.72 2.09
C GLY A 49 14.50 3.35 1.91
N TYR A 50 15.30 3.33 2.98
CA TYR A 50 16.74 3.01 3.00
C TYR A 50 17.06 1.70 3.74
N GLY A 51 16.03 0.92 4.10
CA GLY A 51 16.17 -0.28 4.93
C GLY A 51 16.17 0.02 6.43
N GLY A 52 15.93 1.28 6.82
CA GLY A 52 15.66 1.69 8.19
C GLY A 52 14.19 2.04 8.39
N ASN A 53 13.88 2.65 9.55
CA ASN A 53 12.51 3.00 9.94
C ASN A 53 12.44 4.51 10.22
N ILE A 54 11.33 5.13 9.81
CA ILE A 54 11.00 6.50 10.20
C ILE A 54 10.81 6.52 11.71
N ARG A 55 11.50 7.44 12.40
CA ARG A 55 11.43 7.59 13.85
C ARG A 55 10.76 8.90 14.23
N ASN A 56 10.02 8.89 15.33
CA ASN A 56 9.45 10.10 15.92
C ASN A 56 10.52 10.93 16.66
N ALA A 57 10.14 12.08 17.21
CA ALA A 57 11.04 12.96 17.95
C ALA A 57 11.72 12.32 19.19
N LYS A 58 11.19 11.20 19.68
CA LYS A 58 11.76 10.41 20.78
C LYS A 58 12.67 9.28 20.31
N GLY A 59 12.94 9.20 19.00
CA GLY A 59 13.77 8.17 18.39
C GLY A 59 13.09 6.79 18.25
N VAL A 60 11.78 6.70 18.49
CA VAL A 60 11.02 5.44 18.41
C VAL A 60 10.45 5.28 16.98
N PRO A 61 10.55 4.09 16.36
CA PRO A 61 9.94 3.82 15.07
C PRO A 61 8.46 4.17 15.04
N VAL A 62 8.03 4.89 14.01
CA VAL A 62 6.62 5.15 13.75
C VAL A 62 6.01 3.88 13.22
N GLN A 63 4.90 3.43 13.81
CA GLN A 63 4.16 2.28 13.33
C GLN A 63 3.03 2.70 12.40
N THR A 64 2.79 1.87 11.39
CA THR A 64 1.67 2.01 10.47
C THR A 64 0.81 0.76 10.43
N ARG A 65 -0.41 0.88 9.91
CA ARG A 65 -1.39 -0.20 9.83
C ARG A 65 -1.23 -0.99 8.54
N GLN A 66 -1.44 -2.30 8.65
CA GLN A 66 -1.65 -3.20 7.53
C GLN A 66 -3.05 -3.80 7.63
N TYR A 67 -3.80 -3.74 6.54
CA TYR A 67 -5.13 -4.31 6.45
C TYR A 67 -5.07 -5.58 5.62
N HIS A 68 -5.46 -6.72 6.21
CA HIS A 68 -5.42 -8.01 5.55
C HIS A 68 -6.79 -8.37 4.99
N TYR A 69 -6.85 -8.67 3.69
CA TYR A 69 -8.07 -9.00 2.97
C TYR A 69 -7.90 -10.29 2.20
N ARG A 70 -9.03 -10.86 1.76
CA ARG A 70 -9.05 -11.89 0.73
C ARG A 70 -9.53 -11.28 -0.59
N ASP A 71 -8.81 -11.53 -1.68
CA ASP A 71 -9.30 -11.23 -3.02
C ASP A 71 -10.45 -12.17 -3.42
N LYS A 72 -11.03 -11.95 -4.60
CA LYS A 72 -12.09 -12.81 -5.17
C LYS A 72 -11.67 -14.26 -5.38
N GLN A 73 -10.38 -14.54 -5.48
CA GLN A 73 -9.79 -15.85 -5.65
C GLN A 73 -9.44 -16.51 -4.29
N GLY A 74 -9.69 -15.80 -3.18
CA GLY A 74 -9.40 -16.27 -1.82
C GLY A 74 -7.94 -16.08 -1.39
N SER A 75 -7.08 -15.46 -2.21
CA SER A 75 -5.68 -15.17 -1.85
C SER A 75 -5.61 -14.00 -0.87
N VAL A 76 -4.63 -14.03 0.03
CA VAL A 76 -4.41 -12.92 0.97
C VAL A 76 -3.72 -11.77 0.26
N VAL A 77 -4.30 -10.57 0.40
CA VAL A 77 -3.74 -9.31 -0.06
C VAL A 77 -3.67 -8.34 1.11
N VAL A 78 -2.53 -7.68 1.25
CA VAL A 78 -2.31 -6.69 2.31
C VAL A 78 -2.30 -5.30 1.71
N ILE A 79 -3.09 -4.40 2.30
CA ILE A 79 -3.02 -2.96 2.01
C ILE A 79 -2.26 -2.29 3.16
N GLN A 80 -1.05 -1.82 2.90
CA GLN A 80 -0.22 -1.09 3.86
C GLN A 80 -0.53 0.40 3.78
N GLU A 81 -0.78 1.03 4.91
CA GLU A 81 -0.95 2.48 5.01
C GLU A 81 0.40 3.16 5.20
N HIS A 82 0.67 4.27 4.53
CA HIS A 82 1.85 5.11 4.74
C HIS A 82 1.43 6.57 4.90
N SER A 83 0.66 6.88 5.96
CA SER A 83 0.06 8.20 6.15
C SER A 83 1.05 9.35 6.32
N LEU A 84 2.30 9.07 6.68
CA LEU A 84 3.36 10.08 6.78
C LEU A 84 4.13 10.28 5.45
N GLY A 85 3.88 9.43 4.45
CA GLY A 85 4.71 9.35 3.26
C GLY A 85 6.17 9.02 3.57
N HIS A 86 7.07 9.30 2.62
CA HIS A 86 8.51 9.15 2.75
C HIS A 86 9.21 10.43 2.28
N SER A 87 9.88 11.15 3.18
CA SER A 87 10.51 12.44 2.88
C SER A 87 11.60 12.41 1.79
N LYS A 88 12.12 11.23 1.44
CA LYS A 88 13.12 11.07 0.36
C LYS A 88 12.54 10.54 -0.95
N ALA A 89 11.25 10.21 -1.00
CA ALA A 89 10.60 9.83 -2.24
C ALA A 89 10.37 11.07 -3.13
N THR A 90 10.33 10.87 -4.44
CA THR A 90 9.90 11.93 -5.37
C THR A 90 8.39 12.11 -5.28
N PRO A 91 7.85 13.31 -5.57
CA PRO A 91 6.42 13.51 -5.64
C PRO A 91 5.73 12.43 -6.48
N LEU A 92 4.57 12.00 -6.00
CA LEU A 92 3.75 10.88 -6.48
C LEU A 92 4.35 9.48 -6.32
N HIS A 93 5.63 9.35 -5.92
CA HIS A 93 6.31 8.06 -5.80
C HIS A 93 6.57 7.68 -4.35
N GLY A 94 5.62 8.01 -3.48
CA GLY A 94 5.64 7.68 -2.06
C GLY A 94 6.01 8.83 -1.13
N ALA A 95 6.18 10.06 -1.66
CA ALA A 95 6.43 11.24 -0.83
C ALA A 95 5.20 11.66 -0.03
N GLU A 96 4.04 11.52 -0.67
CA GLU A 96 2.73 11.84 -0.12
C GLU A 96 2.17 10.68 0.71
N PRO A 97 1.15 10.93 1.56
CA PRO A 97 0.39 9.86 2.17
C PRO A 97 -0.20 8.93 1.12
N HIS A 98 0.01 7.63 1.28
CA HIS A 98 -0.44 6.66 0.29
C HIS A 98 -0.74 5.30 0.91
N PHE A 99 -1.35 4.42 0.12
CA PHE A 99 -1.37 3.00 0.37
C PHE A 99 -0.49 2.25 -0.64
N ASN A 100 0.11 1.15 -0.20
CA ASN A 100 0.65 0.12 -1.09
C ASN A 100 -0.19 -1.14 -1.00
N VAL A 101 -0.28 -1.87 -2.11
CA VAL A 101 -0.89 -3.20 -2.15
C VAL A 101 0.21 -4.25 -2.27
N ARG A 102 0.26 -5.19 -1.34
CA ARG A 102 1.28 -6.24 -1.26
C ARG A 102 0.69 -7.63 -1.36
N PRO A 103 1.31 -8.54 -2.13
CA PRO A 103 0.98 -9.95 -2.07
C PRO A 103 1.58 -10.58 -0.81
N VAL A 104 1.01 -11.72 -0.42
CA VAL A 104 1.53 -12.58 0.64
C VAL A 104 2.05 -13.88 0.03
N ASP A 105 3.22 -14.32 0.47
CA ASP A 105 3.80 -15.61 0.11
C ASP A 105 2.87 -16.75 0.57
N LYS A 106 2.48 -17.61 -0.36
CA LYS A 106 1.50 -18.68 -0.11
C LYS A 106 2.03 -19.81 0.77
N VAL A 107 3.36 -19.94 0.89
CA VAL A 107 4.01 -21.04 1.62
C VAL A 107 4.23 -20.65 3.07
N ASN A 108 4.76 -19.46 3.32
CA ASN A 108 5.17 -19.05 4.67
C ASN A 108 4.35 -17.88 5.24
N GLY A 109 3.40 -17.32 4.49
CA GLY A 109 2.55 -16.21 4.96
C GLY A 109 3.28 -14.87 5.05
N LYS A 110 4.51 -14.76 4.53
CA LYS A 110 5.29 -13.52 4.58
C LYS A 110 4.74 -12.48 3.60
N ILE A 111 4.56 -11.26 4.08
CA ILE A 111 4.23 -10.11 3.24
C ILE A 111 5.43 -9.77 2.36
N LEU A 112 5.21 -9.63 1.06
CA LEU A 112 6.28 -9.33 0.09
C LEU A 112 6.34 -7.81 -0.15
N ASP A 113 7.13 -7.11 0.67
CA ASP A 113 7.23 -5.63 0.65
C ASP A 113 7.75 -5.02 -0.66
N THR A 114 8.36 -5.81 -1.54
CA THR A 114 8.77 -5.36 -2.90
C THR A 114 7.91 -5.99 -4.00
N GLY A 115 6.97 -6.85 -3.63
CA GLY A 115 6.03 -7.50 -4.53
C GLY A 115 4.92 -6.56 -4.99
N SER A 116 4.24 -6.98 -6.06
CA SER A 116 3.09 -6.29 -6.64
C SER A 116 1.94 -7.27 -6.85
N VAL A 117 0.72 -6.83 -6.57
CA VAL A 117 -0.50 -7.56 -6.97
C VAL A 117 -0.85 -7.16 -8.41
N PRO A 118 -1.22 -8.09 -9.30
CA PRO A 118 -1.65 -7.76 -10.66
C PRO A 118 -2.73 -6.66 -10.68
N ASP A 119 -2.70 -5.81 -11.71
CA ASP A 119 -3.66 -4.71 -11.90
C ASP A 119 -3.71 -3.65 -10.79
N THR A 120 -2.69 -3.57 -9.94
CA THR A 120 -2.56 -2.53 -8.91
C THR A 120 -1.51 -1.48 -9.23
N HIS A 121 -1.75 -0.25 -8.77
CA HIS A 121 -0.77 0.82 -8.77
C HIS A 121 0.29 0.56 -7.68
N GLY A 122 1.49 1.07 -7.89
CA GLY A 122 2.51 1.09 -6.83
C GLY A 122 2.06 1.94 -5.65
N HIS A 123 1.42 3.08 -5.92
CA HIS A 123 1.00 4.04 -4.90
C HIS A 123 -0.45 4.46 -5.10
N TYR A 124 -1.24 4.40 -4.03
CA TYR A 124 -2.59 4.97 -3.97
C TYR A 124 -2.54 6.18 -3.04
N ASN A 125 -2.21 7.33 -3.62
CA ASN A 125 -1.99 8.58 -2.93
C ASN A 125 -3.32 9.18 -2.44
N PHE A 126 -3.26 9.94 -1.35
CA PHE A 126 -4.40 10.69 -0.84
C PHE A 126 -3.94 11.95 -0.10
N PRO A 127 -4.76 13.02 -0.07
CA PRO A 127 -4.45 14.21 0.71
C PRO A 127 -4.45 13.90 2.22
N LEU A 128 -3.53 14.53 2.97
CA LEU A 128 -3.68 14.70 4.41
C LEU A 128 -5.00 15.45 4.64
N GLY A 129 -5.81 14.98 5.58
CA GLY A 129 -7.24 15.35 5.70
C GLY A 129 -7.55 16.82 5.44
N MET A 130 -8.56 17.07 4.61
CA MET A 130 -9.43 18.24 4.78
C MET A 130 -10.32 18.03 6.00
#